data_AF-A0A349KQQ8-F1
#
_entry.id   AF-A0A349KQQ8-F1
#
_cell.length_a   1.000
_cell.length_b   1.000
_cell.length_c   1.000
_cell.angle_alpha   90.00
_cell.angle_beta   90.00
_cell.angle_gamma   90.00
#
_symmetry.space_group_name_H-M   'P 1'
#
loop_
_entity.id
_entity.type
_entity.pdbx_description
1 polymer ?
#
loop_
_entity_poly.entity_id
_entity_poly.type
_entity_poly.pdbx_seq_one_letter_code
_entity_poly.pdbx_strand_id
1 'polypeptide(L)'
;MKLNRSGYLKAMGIDVWTSRSAVAPQVVASVDAAIEAANSPTGMSRQAAATKVETDVAVQIGDAATGEQIPEFMLALFHYETIGICLSLHAESELPRRFCDDVARAMGGNIESVRYQLLKWPMLSTSGIDQSINAAREVVTQKFRQMPARVLVFGDDVGEYYYPLRDLAPLSVGAVGVQTFLKVPSLKGLLGSGSAKRELMLAMHRWRSSEMP
;
A
#
# COMPACT_ATOMS: atom_id res chain seq x y z
N MET A 1 16.26 10.49 16.71
CA MET A 1 15.16 9.98 17.57
C MET A 1 14.58 8.74 16.90
N LYS A 2 14.60 7.57 17.56
CA LYS A 2 13.97 6.35 17.01
C LYS A 2 12.45 6.50 17.11
N LEU A 3 11.73 6.36 15.99
CA LEU A 3 10.27 6.34 15.99
C LEU A 3 9.77 5.11 16.77
N ASN A 4 8.79 5.31 17.64
CA ASN A 4 8.06 4.19 18.23
C ASN A 4 7.27 3.46 17.12
N ARG A 5 6.92 2.18 17.34
CA ARG A 5 6.24 1.34 16.32
C ARG A 5 5.03 2.05 15.70
N SER A 6 4.18 2.68 16.50
CA SER A 6 3.03 3.46 16.00
C SER A 6 3.44 4.66 15.13
N GLY A 7 4.49 5.39 15.50
CA GLY A 7 5.03 6.49 14.71
C GLY A 7 5.64 6.03 13.38
N TYR A 8 6.24 4.84 13.36
CA TYR A 8 6.71 4.20 12.13
C TYR A 8 5.55 3.91 11.19
N LEU A 9 4.50 3.25 11.69
CA LEU A 9 3.34 2.89 10.87
C LEU A 9 2.58 4.12 10.36
N LYS A 10 2.50 5.18 11.18
CA LYS A 10 1.88 6.45 10.80
C LYS A 10 2.69 7.18 9.73
N ALA A 11 4.02 7.19 9.83
CA ALA A 11 4.90 7.71 8.77
C ALA A 11 4.77 6.90 7.47
N MET A 12 4.43 5.61 7.57
CA MET A 12 4.23 4.69 6.45
C MET A 12 2.79 4.73 5.88
N GLY A 13 2.01 5.78 6.19
CA GLY A 13 0.68 6.00 5.60
C GLY A 13 -0.33 4.89 5.92
N ILE A 14 -0.16 4.21 7.07
CA ILE A 14 -1.05 3.11 7.44
C ILE A 14 -2.44 3.58 7.87
N ASP A 15 -2.56 4.82 8.37
CA ASP A 15 -3.81 5.38 8.92
C ASP A 15 -4.68 6.15 7.91
N VAL A 16 -4.21 6.41 6.69
CA VAL A 16 -4.91 7.32 5.76
C VAL A 16 -5.75 6.52 4.76
N TRP A 17 -6.95 6.12 5.17
CA TRP A 17 -8.02 5.82 4.23
C TRP A 17 -8.47 7.13 3.58
N THR A 18 -7.90 7.50 2.44
CA THR A 18 -8.43 8.64 1.68
C THR A 18 -9.77 8.22 1.05
N SER A 19 -10.86 8.54 1.73
CA SER A 19 -12.18 8.63 1.09
C SER A 19 -12.17 9.87 0.20
N ARG A 20 -12.06 9.70 -1.12
CA ARG A 20 -12.36 10.79 -2.05
C ARG A 20 -13.81 10.69 -2.45
N SER A 21 -14.64 11.54 -1.86
CA SER A 21 -15.96 11.87 -2.41
C SER A 21 -15.76 12.36 -3.84
N ALA A 22 -16.50 11.79 -4.79
CA ALA A 22 -16.54 12.25 -6.16
C ALA A 22 -17.23 13.63 -6.19
N VAL A 23 -16.44 14.70 -6.04
CA VAL A 23 -16.89 16.06 -6.38
C VAL A 23 -16.13 16.48 -7.63
N ALA A 24 -16.89 16.70 -8.71
CA ALA A 24 -16.42 17.19 -9.99
C ALA A 24 -15.72 18.55 -9.84
N PRO A 25 -14.72 18.88 -10.69
CA PRO A 25 -14.06 20.16 -10.65
C PRO A 25 -15.00 21.24 -11.19
N GLN A 26 -15.49 22.12 -10.31
CA GLN A 26 -16.00 23.42 -10.74
C GLN A 26 -14.89 24.46 -10.72
N VAL A 27 -14.95 25.28 -11.75
CA VAL A 27 -13.95 26.21 -12.25
C VAL A 27 -13.91 27.47 -11.37
N VAL A 28 -12.68 27.87 -11.04
CA VAL A 28 -12.14 29.21 -10.76
C VAL A 28 -13.13 30.37 -10.62
N ALA A 29 -13.09 31.07 -9.47
CA ALA A 29 -13.22 32.54 -9.43
C ALA A 29 -12.52 33.10 -8.17
N SER A 30 -11.63 34.05 -8.42
CA SER A 30 -10.80 34.86 -7.52
C SER A 30 -11.58 35.62 -6.45
N VAL A 31 -10.96 35.91 -5.30
CA VAL A 31 -10.91 37.28 -4.73
C VAL A 31 -9.64 37.43 -3.87
N ASP A 32 -8.78 38.33 -4.34
CA ASP A 32 -7.72 39.05 -3.64
C ASP A 32 -8.31 39.93 -2.52
N ALA A 33 -7.66 40.02 -1.36
CA ALA A 33 -7.35 41.30 -0.67
C ALA A 33 -6.98 41.12 0.81
N ALA A 34 -5.81 41.68 1.14
CA ALA A 34 -5.41 42.35 2.38
C ALA A 34 -5.33 41.48 3.66
N ILE A 35 -4.25 41.53 4.44
CA ILE A 35 -3.69 42.73 5.05
C ILE A 35 -2.17 42.52 5.30
N GLU A 36 -1.37 43.46 4.80
CA GLU A 36 -0.01 43.77 5.26
C GLU A 36 0.00 44.13 6.75
N ALA A 37 1.06 43.77 7.48
CA ALA A 37 2.07 44.74 7.91
C ALA A 37 2.98 44.23 9.04
N ALA A 38 4.27 44.44 8.82
CA ALA A 38 5.22 45.01 9.78
C ALA A 38 5.74 44.12 10.93
N ASN A 39 6.97 43.59 10.79
CA ASN A 39 8.19 44.25 11.30
C ASN A 39 9.37 43.26 11.43
N SER A 40 10.39 43.44 10.58
CA SER A 40 11.79 43.14 10.91
C SER A 40 12.39 44.41 11.53
N PRO A 41 13.41 44.36 12.42
CA PRO A 41 14.79 44.20 11.94
C PRO A 41 15.79 43.48 12.87
N THR A 42 16.76 42.85 12.20
CA THR A 42 18.22 42.81 12.42
C THR A 42 18.83 43.17 13.78
N GLY A 43 19.67 42.26 14.30
CA GLY A 43 20.69 42.57 15.30
C GLY A 43 21.81 41.52 15.35
N MET A 44 22.99 41.87 14.85
CA MET A 44 24.24 41.10 15.02
C MET A 44 24.74 41.22 16.48
N SER A 45 25.23 40.12 17.07
CA SER A 45 26.27 40.17 18.12
C SER A 45 27.04 38.86 18.20
N ARG A 46 28.24 38.94 18.76
CA ARG A 46 29.50 38.24 18.43
C ARG A 46 29.96 37.33 19.59
N GLN A 47 30.86 36.37 19.27
CA GLN A 47 31.77 35.62 20.17
C GLN A 47 31.13 34.58 21.12
N ALA A 48 31.82 33.55 21.60
CA ALA A 48 32.96 32.71 21.20
C ALA A 48 33.07 31.61 22.28
N ALA A 49 33.50 30.39 21.93
CA ALA A 49 34.42 29.54 22.69
C ALA A 49 34.25 28.06 22.33
N ALA A 50 35.38 27.44 22.04
CA ALA A 50 35.55 26.02 21.77
C ALA A 50 35.45 25.19 23.05
N THR A 51 34.98 23.94 22.94
CA THR A 51 35.56 22.83 23.69
C THR A 51 35.49 21.57 22.85
N LYS A 52 36.67 21.14 22.41
CA LYS A 52 36.98 19.87 21.78
C LYS A 52 37.00 18.81 22.88
N VAL A 53 36.19 17.76 22.76
CA VAL A 53 36.44 16.48 23.45
C VAL A 53 36.15 15.36 22.46
N GLU A 54 37.21 14.85 21.86
CA GLU A 54 37.26 13.50 21.30
C GLU A 54 37.00 12.53 22.44
N THR A 55 36.02 11.64 22.27
CA THR A 55 36.04 10.37 22.99
C THR A 55 35.62 9.30 22.01
N ASP A 56 36.67 8.67 21.51
CA ASP A 56 36.69 7.44 20.76
C ASP A 56 35.97 6.35 21.56
N VAL A 57 34.78 5.95 21.10
CA VAL A 57 34.17 4.67 21.49
C VAL A 57 33.69 4.03 20.19
N ALA A 58 34.58 3.24 19.62
CA ALA A 58 34.27 2.21 18.65
C ALA A 58 33.17 1.30 19.21
N VAL A 59 31.92 1.54 18.79
CA VAL A 59 30.89 0.51 18.81
C VAL A 59 30.80 -0.01 17.39
N GLN A 60 31.29 -1.24 17.27
CA GLN A 60 31.34 -2.08 16.10
C GLN A 60 30.11 -1.88 15.21
N ILE A 61 30.37 -1.27 14.05
CA ILE A 61 29.52 -1.41 12.88
C ILE A 61 29.54 -2.90 12.57
N GLY A 62 28.47 -3.59 12.98
CA GLY A 62 28.14 -4.90 12.47
C GLY A 62 27.83 -4.74 10.99
N ASP A 63 28.88 -4.85 10.19
CA ASP A 63 28.86 -5.06 8.77
C ASP A 63 28.19 -6.41 8.50
N ALA A 64 26.85 -6.40 8.42
CA ALA A 64 26.10 -7.50 7.85
C ALA A 64 26.00 -7.25 6.35
N ALA A 65 27.10 -7.59 5.67
CA ALA A 65 27.18 -7.79 4.24
C ALA A 65 26.18 -8.88 3.80
N THR A 66 24.94 -8.49 3.59
CA THR A 66 24.11 -8.95 2.48
C THR A 66 23.55 -7.67 1.90
N GLY A 67 23.96 -7.31 0.68
CA GLY A 67 23.25 -6.32 -0.10
C GLY A 67 21.86 -6.85 -0.39
N GLU A 68 20.97 -6.84 0.60
CA GLU A 68 19.56 -7.14 0.42
C GLU A 68 19.04 -6.05 -0.51
N GLN A 69 18.84 -6.42 -1.77
CA GLN A 69 18.16 -5.56 -2.72
C GLN A 69 16.84 -5.16 -2.08
N ILE A 70 16.66 -3.86 -1.90
CA ILE A 70 15.38 -3.27 -1.49
C ILE A 70 14.38 -3.72 -2.56
N PRO A 71 13.30 -4.43 -2.19
CA PRO A 71 12.34 -4.87 -3.19
C PRO A 71 11.71 -3.66 -3.87
N GLU A 72 11.25 -3.81 -5.10
CA GLU A 72 10.54 -2.75 -5.81
C GLU A 72 9.21 -3.31 -6.29
N PHE A 73 8.11 -2.73 -5.80
CA PHE A 73 6.78 -3.17 -6.18
C PHE A 73 5.73 -2.08 -5.97
N MET A 74 4.59 -2.26 -6.63
CA MET A 74 3.43 -1.41 -6.45
C MET A 74 2.18 -2.28 -6.25
N LEU A 75 1.51 -2.11 -5.11
CA LEU A 75 0.22 -2.75 -4.82
C LEU A 75 -0.90 -1.72 -4.78
N ALA A 76 -1.93 -1.94 -5.58
CA ALA A 76 -3.17 -1.17 -5.50
C ALA A 76 -4.21 -1.94 -4.68
N LEU A 77 -4.65 -1.35 -3.57
CA LEU A 77 -5.64 -1.93 -2.67
C LEU A 77 -6.96 -1.16 -2.78
N PHE A 78 -8.04 -1.87 -3.04
CA PHE A 78 -9.40 -1.36 -3.11
C PHE A 78 -10.27 -2.05 -2.06
N HIS A 79 -11.14 -1.28 -1.41
CA HIS A 79 -12.05 -1.76 -0.39
C HIS A 79 -13.47 -1.34 -0.75
N TYR A 80 -14.28 -2.31 -1.20
CA TYR A 80 -15.66 -2.17 -1.63
C TYR A 80 -16.65 -2.64 -0.56
N GLU A 81 -16.41 -2.20 0.68
CA GLU A 81 -17.15 -2.58 1.89
C GLU A 81 -17.05 -4.07 2.27
N THR A 82 -17.63 -4.96 1.46
CA THR A 82 -17.69 -6.41 1.68
C THR A 82 -16.56 -7.18 0.97
N ILE A 83 -15.95 -6.56 -0.05
CA ILE A 83 -14.93 -7.18 -0.91
C ILE A 83 -13.70 -6.30 -1.01
N GLY A 84 -12.54 -6.90 -0.78
CA GLY A 84 -11.23 -6.32 -1.05
C GLY A 84 -10.68 -6.74 -2.40
N ILE A 85 -9.97 -5.85 -3.10
CA ILE A 85 -9.20 -6.20 -4.28
C ILE A 85 -7.77 -5.68 -4.09
N CYS A 86 -6.78 -6.56 -4.24
CA CYS A 86 -5.37 -6.22 -4.27
C CYS A 86 -4.82 -6.53 -5.66
N LEU A 87 -4.18 -5.55 -6.31
CA LEU A 87 -3.51 -5.74 -7.60
C LEU A 87 -2.01 -5.53 -7.41
N SER A 88 -1.19 -6.49 -7.85
CA SER A 88 0.21 -6.21 -8.16
C SER A 88 0.31 -5.53 -9.52
N LEU A 89 1.03 -4.41 -9.56
CA LEU A 89 1.19 -3.54 -10.71
C LEU A 89 2.68 -3.19 -10.91
N HIS A 90 3.07 -2.96 -12.15
CA HIS A 90 4.39 -2.38 -12.44
C HIS A 90 4.36 -0.87 -12.20
N ALA A 91 5.50 -0.25 -11.87
CA ALA A 91 5.62 1.15 -11.45
C ALA A 91 4.87 2.17 -12.33
N GLU A 92 4.83 1.94 -13.65
CA GLU A 92 4.20 2.82 -14.66
C GLU A 92 2.84 2.31 -15.15
N SER A 93 2.24 1.32 -14.49
CA SER A 93 0.95 0.77 -14.92
C SER A 93 -0.22 1.67 -14.52
N GLU A 94 -1.11 1.93 -15.47
CA GLU A 94 -2.40 2.55 -15.17
C GLU A 94 -3.28 1.65 -14.31
N LEU A 95 -4.06 2.27 -13.43
CA LEU A 95 -4.98 1.58 -12.54
C LEU A 95 -6.24 1.14 -13.31
N PRO A 96 -6.54 -0.16 -13.38
CA PRO A 96 -7.70 -0.68 -14.12
C PRO A 96 -9.00 -0.53 -13.30
N ARG A 97 -9.37 0.71 -12.94
CA ARG A 97 -10.49 0.99 -12.01
C ARG A 97 -11.81 0.35 -12.45
N ARG A 98 -12.18 0.52 -13.74
CA ARG A 98 -13.42 -0.06 -14.27
C ARG A 98 -13.49 -1.58 -14.11
N PHE A 99 -12.37 -2.27 -14.36
CA PHE A 99 -12.28 -3.71 -14.15
C PHE A 99 -12.49 -4.08 -12.67
N CYS A 100 -11.89 -3.32 -11.74
CA CYS A 100 -12.07 -3.55 -10.31
C CYS A 100 -13.54 -3.35 -9.89
N ASP A 101 -14.18 -2.30 -10.40
CA ASP A 101 -15.58 -2.00 -10.11
C ASP A 101 -16.51 -3.10 -10.64
N ASP A 102 -16.24 -3.64 -11.83
CA ASP A 102 -17.02 -4.72 -12.42
C ASP A 102 -16.86 -6.04 -11.64
N VAL A 103 -15.62 -6.37 -11.24
CA VAL A 103 -15.31 -7.53 -10.39
C VAL A 103 -15.97 -7.39 -9.02
N ALA A 104 -15.87 -6.21 -8.40
CA ALA A 104 -16.50 -5.92 -7.12
C ALA A 104 -18.02 -6.05 -7.22
N ARG A 105 -18.65 -5.49 -8.26
CA ARG A 105 -20.09 -5.61 -8.51
C ARG A 105 -20.52 -7.07 -8.67
N ALA A 106 -19.75 -7.87 -9.39
CA ALA A 106 -20.03 -9.31 -9.55
C ALA A 106 -19.98 -10.08 -8.21
N MET A 107 -19.17 -9.61 -7.26
CA MET A 107 -19.04 -10.19 -5.91
C MET A 107 -19.97 -9.59 -4.86
N GLY A 108 -20.83 -8.62 -5.24
CA GLY A 108 -21.73 -7.94 -4.30
C GLY A 108 -21.07 -6.82 -3.49
N GLY A 109 -19.97 -6.26 -3.97
CA GLY A 109 -19.32 -5.09 -3.40
C GLY A 109 -20.05 -3.78 -3.72
N ASN A 110 -19.88 -2.79 -2.84
CA ASN A 110 -20.46 -1.46 -2.99
C ASN A 110 -19.47 -0.50 -3.68
N ILE A 111 -19.73 -0.14 -4.93
CA ILE A 111 -18.87 0.75 -5.72
C ILE A 111 -18.87 2.20 -5.23
N GLU A 112 -19.94 2.66 -4.59
CA GLU A 112 -20.07 4.05 -4.11
C GLU A 112 -19.21 4.28 -2.86
N SER A 113 -18.97 3.22 -2.09
CA SER A 113 -18.18 3.23 -0.86
C SER A 113 -16.73 2.82 -1.08
N VAL A 114 -16.23 2.85 -2.33
CA VAL A 114 -14.88 2.40 -2.65
C VAL A 114 -13.84 3.27 -1.95
N ARG A 115 -12.99 2.62 -1.16
CA ARG A 115 -11.78 3.24 -0.62
C ARG A 115 -10.56 2.67 -1.32
N TYR A 116 -9.60 3.52 -1.63
CA TYR A 116 -8.45 3.18 -2.46
C TYR A 116 -7.14 3.59 -1.79
N GLN A 117 -6.14 2.72 -1.90
CA GLN A 117 -4.77 2.97 -1.49
C GLN A 117 -3.77 2.41 -2.50
N LEU A 118 -2.71 3.18 -2.77
CA LEU A 118 -1.54 2.73 -3.51
C LEU A 118 -0.37 2.57 -2.55
N LEU A 119 0.19 1.37 -2.48
CA LEU A 119 1.44 1.10 -1.78
C LEU A 119 2.54 0.98 -2.84
N LYS A 120 3.48 1.93 -2.83
CA LYS A 120 4.73 1.84 -3.60
C LYS A 120 5.85 1.51 -2.64
N TRP A 121 6.72 0.59 -3.02
CA TRP A 121 7.92 0.24 -2.28
C TRP A 121 9.13 0.31 -3.23
N PRO A 122 10.27 0.89 -2.83
CA PRO A 122 10.51 1.67 -1.62
C PRO A 122 9.54 2.86 -1.46
N MET A 123 9.14 3.16 -0.22
CA MET A 123 8.19 4.24 0.07
C MET A 123 8.83 5.63 -0.06
N LEU A 124 10.12 5.72 0.30
CA LEU A 124 10.85 6.98 0.38
C LEU A 124 12.31 6.73 -0.02
N SER A 125 12.93 7.65 -0.75
CA SER A 125 14.36 7.56 -1.09
C SER A 125 15.29 8.07 0.03
N THR A 126 14.80 8.23 1.26
CA THR A 126 15.53 8.83 2.39
C THR A 126 16.16 7.78 3.30
N SER A 127 17.36 8.10 3.80
CA SER A 127 18.08 7.28 4.79
C SER A 127 17.41 7.39 6.16
N GLY A 128 17.01 6.25 6.74
CA GLY A 128 16.48 6.18 8.11
C GLY A 128 15.18 5.37 8.28
N ILE A 129 14.55 4.94 7.19
CA ILE A 129 13.41 4.02 7.21
C ILE A 129 13.89 2.66 6.72
N ASP A 130 13.59 1.61 7.48
CA ASP A 130 13.90 0.24 7.10
C ASP A 130 13.02 -0.15 5.91
N GLN A 131 13.67 -0.35 4.77
CA GLN A 131 13.04 -0.73 3.51
C GLN A 131 13.39 -2.14 3.07
N SER A 132 13.89 -2.97 4.01
CA SER A 132 14.16 -4.38 3.80
C SER A 132 12.89 -5.15 3.39
N ILE A 133 13.09 -6.36 2.86
CA ILE A 133 12.00 -7.28 2.55
C ILE A 133 11.13 -7.60 3.78
N ASN A 134 11.73 -7.63 4.97
CA ASN A 134 11.00 -7.90 6.20
C ASN A 134 10.08 -6.74 6.56
N ALA A 135 10.56 -5.50 6.43
CA ALA A 135 9.73 -4.32 6.62
C ALA A 135 8.59 -4.27 5.58
N ALA A 136 8.87 -4.57 4.31
CA ALA A 136 7.84 -4.67 3.27
C ALA A 136 6.75 -5.70 3.64
N ARG A 137 7.16 -6.89 4.09
CA ARG A 137 6.25 -7.96 4.54
C ARG A 137 5.38 -7.53 5.70
N GLU A 138 5.95 -6.83 6.68
CA GLU A 138 5.17 -6.32 7.82
C GLU A 138 4.09 -5.34 7.38
N VAL A 139 4.43 -4.42 6.48
CA VAL A 139 3.50 -3.41 5.94
C VAL A 139 2.39 -4.05 5.15
N VAL A 140 2.74 -4.94 4.22
CA VAL A 140 1.77 -5.65 3.39
C VAL A 140 0.84 -6.46 4.29
N THR A 141 1.39 -7.20 5.26
CA THR A 141 0.59 -7.95 6.24
C THR A 141 -0.39 -7.05 6.99
N GLN A 142 0.02 -5.87 7.42
CA GLN A 142 -0.87 -4.92 8.09
C GLN A 142 -1.95 -4.39 7.15
N LYS A 143 -1.61 -4.10 5.89
CA LYS A 143 -2.59 -3.68 4.89
C LYS A 143 -3.64 -4.75 4.64
N PHE A 144 -3.23 -6.00 4.50
CA PHE A 144 -4.13 -7.13 4.33
C PHE A 144 -5.06 -7.33 5.54
N ARG A 145 -4.59 -7.13 6.78
CA ARG A 145 -5.45 -7.20 7.98
C ARG A 145 -6.57 -6.15 8.00
N GLN A 146 -6.39 -5.02 7.32
CA GLN A 146 -7.39 -3.96 7.22
C GLN A 146 -8.37 -4.17 6.07
N MET A 147 -8.16 -5.19 5.23
CA MET A 147 -9.03 -5.51 4.10
C MET A 147 -10.31 -6.23 4.58
N PRO A 148 -11.37 -6.26 3.75
CA PRO A 148 -12.59 -7.00 4.05
C PRO A 148 -12.37 -8.50 4.28
N ALA A 149 -13.41 -9.19 4.74
CA ALA A 149 -13.39 -10.63 4.99
C ALA A 149 -13.17 -11.48 3.73
N ARG A 150 -13.39 -10.92 2.54
CA ARG A 150 -13.15 -11.57 1.25
C ARG A 150 -12.24 -10.69 0.40
N VAL A 151 -11.10 -11.20 -0.03
CA VAL A 151 -10.12 -10.43 -0.81
C VAL A 151 -9.70 -11.17 -2.07
N LEU A 152 -9.85 -10.53 -3.24
CA LEU A 152 -9.24 -11.00 -4.49
C LEU A 152 -7.83 -10.42 -4.59
N VAL A 153 -6.86 -11.27 -4.94
CA VAL A 153 -5.45 -10.86 -5.06
C VAL A 153 -4.95 -11.22 -6.44
N PHE A 154 -4.66 -10.22 -7.26
CA PHE A 154 -4.16 -10.37 -8.63
C PHE A 154 -2.64 -10.19 -8.63
N GLY A 155 -1.91 -11.23 -9.05
CA GLY A 155 -0.45 -11.25 -9.07
C GLY A 155 0.12 -12.39 -8.25
N ASP A 156 1.03 -13.15 -8.86
CA ASP A 156 1.68 -14.30 -8.23
C ASP A 156 2.79 -13.88 -7.25
N ASP A 157 3.37 -12.72 -7.50
CA ASP A 157 4.45 -12.06 -6.75
C ASP A 157 4.00 -11.52 -5.39
N VAL A 158 2.69 -11.29 -5.18
CA VAL A 158 2.17 -10.82 -3.88
C VAL A 158 2.51 -11.79 -2.74
N GLY A 159 2.66 -13.09 -3.05
CA GLY A 159 3.06 -14.12 -2.09
C GLY A 159 4.47 -13.93 -1.50
N GLU A 160 5.34 -13.15 -2.14
CA GLU A 160 6.67 -12.82 -1.63
C GLU A 160 6.60 -11.88 -0.41
N TYR A 161 5.55 -11.03 -0.38
CA TYR A 161 5.31 -10.01 0.64
C TYR A 161 4.21 -10.39 1.63
N TYR A 162 3.28 -11.27 1.23
CA TYR A 162 2.23 -11.78 2.09
C TYR A 162 2.22 -13.32 2.09
N TYR A 163 2.93 -13.88 3.06
CA TYR A 163 3.19 -15.33 3.14
C TYR A 163 1.97 -16.25 3.03
N PRO A 164 0.78 -15.91 3.55
CA PRO A 164 -0.38 -16.79 3.38
C PRO A 164 -0.77 -17.08 1.92
N LEU A 165 -0.28 -16.28 0.96
CA LEU A 165 -0.52 -16.49 -0.47
C LEU A 165 0.64 -17.18 -1.20
N ARG A 166 1.76 -17.43 -0.51
CA ARG A 166 2.97 -17.98 -1.13
C ARG A 166 2.71 -19.35 -1.72
N ASP A 167 2.13 -20.23 -0.91
CA ASP A 167 1.87 -21.63 -1.29
C ASP A 167 0.45 -21.85 -1.82
N LEU A 168 -0.35 -20.77 -1.93
CA LEU A 168 -1.69 -20.83 -2.49
C LEU A 168 -1.60 -20.93 -4.02
N ALA A 169 -2.25 -21.95 -4.58
CA ALA A 169 -2.30 -22.15 -6.02
C ALA A 169 -3.13 -21.04 -6.70
N PRO A 170 -2.84 -20.68 -7.96
CA PRO A 170 -3.67 -19.76 -8.72
C PRO A 170 -5.13 -20.25 -8.81
N LEU A 171 -6.07 -19.31 -8.75
CA LEU A 171 -7.53 -19.55 -8.75
C LEU A 171 -8.04 -20.45 -7.62
N SER A 172 -7.27 -20.60 -6.55
CA SER A 172 -7.67 -21.31 -5.34
C SER A 172 -7.94 -20.35 -4.18
N VAL A 173 -8.78 -20.82 -3.24
CA VAL A 173 -9.19 -20.06 -2.07
C VAL A 173 -8.35 -20.48 -0.87
N GLY A 174 -7.75 -19.51 -0.19
CA GLY A 174 -7.07 -19.68 1.10
C GLY A 174 -7.81 -18.93 2.21
N ALA A 175 -7.51 -19.27 3.47
CA ALA A 175 -8.09 -18.60 4.63
C ALA A 175 -7.00 -18.21 5.64
N VAL A 176 -7.15 -17.03 6.25
CA VAL A 176 -6.30 -16.54 7.36
C VAL A 176 -7.21 -15.88 8.39
N GLY A 177 -7.42 -16.55 9.51
CA GLY A 177 -8.39 -16.11 10.51
C GLY A 177 -9.79 -16.01 9.89
N VAL A 178 -10.42 -14.84 9.97
CA VAL A 178 -11.76 -14.56 9.41
C VAL A 178 -11.75 -14.12 7.95
N GLN A 179 -10.56 -13.93 7.36
CA GLN A 179 -10.42 -13.50 5.97
C GLN A 179 -10.20 -14.70 5.04
N THR A 180 -10.88 -14.67 3.91
CA THR A 180 -10.67 -15.59 2.79
C THR A 180 -10.08 -14.84 1.60
N PHE A 181 -9.19 -15.51 0.87
CA PHE A 181 -8.43 -14.94 -0.23
C PHE A 181 -8.60 -15.79 -1.47
N LEU A 182 -8.87 -15.16 -2.62
CA LEU A 182 -8.78 -15.81 -3.91
C LEU A 182 -7.56 -15.26 -4.64
N LYS A 183 -6.53 -16.10 -4.83
CA LYS A 183 -5.35 -15.74 -5.62
C LYS A 183 -5.68 -15.86 -7.09
N VAL A 184 -5.36 -14.83 -7.86
CA VAL A 184 -5.59 -14.73 -9.30
C VAL A 184 -4.25 -14.47 -9.97
N PRO A 185 -3.97 -15.08 -11.14
CA PRO A 185 -2.78 -14.77 -11.92
C PRO A 185 -2.65 -13.27 -12.22
N SER A 186 -1.47 -12.88 -12.73
CA SER A 186 -1.21 -11.49 -13.14
C SER A 186 -2.33 -10.92 -14.02
N LEU A 187 -2.66 -9.65 -13.78
CA LEU A 187 -3.70 -8.93 -14.51
C LEU A 187 -3.43 -8.90 -16.02
N LYS A 188 -2.14 -8.78 -16.42
CA LYS A 188 -1.73 -8.79 -17.83
C LYS A 188 -2.17 -10.07 -18.55
N GLY A 189 -1.91 -11.23 -17.94
CA GLY A 189 -2.33 -12.53 -18.48
C GLY A 189 -3.84 -12.69 -18.51
N LEU A 190 -4.53 -12.24 -17.46
CA LEU A 190 -5.98 -12.31 -17.34
C LEU A 190 -6.70 -11.45 -18.39
N LEU A 191 -6.27 -10.19 -18.58
CA LEU A 191 -6.95 -9.28 -19.50
C LEU A 191 -6.78 -9.68 -20.96
N GLY A 192 -5.66 -10.33 -21.31
CA GLY A 192 -5.37 -10.83 -22.64
C GLY A 192 -6.04 -12.16 -23.00
N SER A 193 -6.65 -12.88 -22.04
CA SER A 193 -7.18 -14.22 -22.28
C SER A 193 -8.67 -14.35 -21.91
N GLY A 194 -9.49 -14.72 -22.90
CA GLY A 194 -10.91 -14.99 -22.69
C GLY A 194 -11.17 -16.22 -21.82
N SER A 195 -10.33 -17.27 -21.93
CA SER A 195 -10.44 -18.45 -21.07
C SER A 195 -10.10 -18.11 -19.62
N ALA A 196 -9.05 -17.33 -19.38
CA ALA A 196 -8.68 -16.91 -18.03
C ALA A 196 -9.78 -16.08 -17.35
N LYS A 197 -10.44 -15.18 -18.10
CA LYS A 197 -11.61 -14.43 -17.59
C LYS A 197 -12.77 -15.36 -17.22
N ARG A 198 -13.06 -16.35 -18.06
CA ARG A 198 -14.11 -17.35 -17.77
C ARG A 198 -13.77 -18.15 -16.52
N GLU A 199 -12.54 -18.62 -16.38
CA GLU A 199 -12.08 -19.36 -15.20
C GLU A 199 -12.17 -18.52 -13.93
N LEU A 200 -11.77 -17.25 -13.98
CA LEU A 200 -11.95 -16.31 -12.88
C LEU A 200 -13.42 -16.19 -12.49
N MET A 201 -14.32 -15.98 -13.45
CA MET A 201 -15.76 -15.87 -13.18
C MET A 201 -16.33 -17.14 -12.52
N LEU A 202 -15.88 -18.32 -12.95
CA LEU A 202 -16.28 -19.60 -12.33
C LEU A 202 -15.73 -19.74 -10.90
N ALA A 203 -14.46 -19.37 -10.68
CA ALA A 203 -13.84 -19.40 -9.35
C ALA A 203 -14.55 -18.43 -8.39
N MET A 204 -14.83 -17.21 -8.84
CA MET A 204 -15.58 -16.19 -8.10
C MET A 204 -16.99 -16.67 -7.75
N HIS A 205 -17.71 -17.28 -8.70
CA HIS A 205 -19.04 -17.81 -8.44
C HIS A 205 -19.01 -18.92 -7.38
N ARG A 206 -18.09 -19.89 -7.51
CA ARG A 206 -17.94 -20.97 -6.52
C ARG A 206 -17.63 -20.43 -5.13
N TRP A 207 -16.68 -19.50 -5.04
CA TRP A 207 -16.26 -18.90 -3.78
C TRP A 207 -17.33 -18.00 -3.16
N ARG A 208 -18.11 -17.28 -3.98
CA ARG A 208 -19.24 -16.49 -3.48
C ARG A 208 -20.30 -17.38 -2.85
N SER A 209 -20.58 -18.53 -3.48
CA SER A 209 -21.60 -19.50 -3.08
C SER A 209 -21.16 -20.44 -1.95
N SER A 210 -19.85 -20.57 -1.67
CA SER A 210 -19.40 -21.28 -0.48
C SER A 210 -19.76 -20.47 0.76
N GLU A 211 -20.45 -21.12 1.70
CA GLU A 211 -20.65 -20.55 3.04
C GLU A 211 -19.28 -20.24 3.64
N MET A 212 -19.14 -19.02 4.19
CA MET A 212 -17.95 -18.67 4.95
C MET A 212 -17.98 -19.53 6.22
N PRO A 213 -16.86 -20.18 6.58
CA PRO A 213 -16.76 -20.91 7.84
C PRO A 213 -16.96 -19.99 9.06
#